data_AF-A0A1S1IZB9-F1
#
_entry.id   AF-A0A1S1IZB9-F1
#
_cell.length_a   1.000
_cell.length_b   1.000
_cell.length_c   1.000
_cell.angle_alpha   90.00
_cell.angle_beta   90.00
_cell.angle_gamma   90.00
#
_symmetry.space_group_name_H-M   'P 1'
#
loop_
_entity.id
_entity.type
_entity.pdbx_description
1 polymer ?
#
loop_
_entity_poly.entity_id
_entity_poly.type
_entity_poly.pdbx_seq_one_letter_code
_entity_poly.pdbx_strand_id
1 'polypeptide(L)'
;MAHNINYNSKTGKYSFFSVKQKAWHGLGQIVEQYPTSAEAIRHAGLDYEVAKSPLYTKGSEIIQTNEGIEMGSTELAVPDCFATIRTDSNAVLGVVGKDYQIVQNREAFSFFDAIVGGGDGILYETAGALGNGERIFITAKLPDYIRVGNGDDVTEKYIFLTTSHDGSGSITAAFTPIRIVCQNTLNASLRNMSNVVRIRHTSGAKQRLEDAHKVMGLADRLSTQLEGIFNEWAKVKVTDREVKKLIQLALCPNAETLALIKKGAENEVSAVFRNTVDDAFAYAMASESQQMDTTKGTLFGAYNGVTGYYQNVRKYKDDEAKLQSIVMGGTAQGKAQKAFELCTAFQADGAQILKLN
;
A
#
# COMPACT_ATOMS: atom_id res chain seq x y z
N MET A 1 13.84 -5.86 15.97
CA MET A 1 12.76 -5.96 14.97
C MET A 1 13.42 -6.21 13.64
N ALA A 2 13.14 -7.33 12.97
CA ALA A 2 13.71 -7.59 11.65
C ALA A 2 12.95 -6.74 10.63
N HIS A 3 13.48 -5.57 10.34
CA HIS A 3 12.97 -4.74 9.25
C HIS A 3 13.32 -5.48 7.94
N ASN A 4 12.35 -5.79 7.08
CA ASN A 4 12.63 -6.42 5.79
C ASN A 4 13.17 -5.43 4.74
N ILE A 5 13.73 -4.30 5.18
CA ILE A 5 14.39 -3.34 4.29
C ILE A 5 15.69 -3.97 3.79
N ASN A 6 15.91 -3.91 2.48
CA ASN A 6 17.09 -4.48 1.87
C ASN A 6 18.36 -3.88 2.48
N TYR A 7 19.22 -4.75 3.01
CA TYR A 7 20.53 -4.38 3.54
C TYR A 7 21.61 -4.80 2.56
N ASN A 8 22.39 -3.84 2.09
CA ASN A 8 23.53 -4.10 1.24
C ASN A 8 24.75 -4.36 2.10
N SER A 9 25.11 -5.64 2.27
CA SER A 9 26.25 -6.09 3.07
C SER A 9 27.60 -5.55 2.57
N LYS A 10 27.73 -5.24 1.28
CA LYS A 10 28.97 -4.67 0.71
C LYS A 10 29.17 -3.21 1.13
N THR A 11 28.10 -2.44 1.25
CA THR A 11 28.17 -1.00 1.57
C THR A 11 27.82 -0.66 3.02
N GLY A 12 27.26 -1.62 3.77
CA GLY A 12 26.76 -1.40 5.11
C GLY A 12 25.53 -0.51 5.21
N LYS A 13 24.82 -0.30 4.09
CA LYS A 13 23.68 0.63 3.99
C LYS A 13 22.37 -0.10 3.73
N TYR A 14 21.28 0.48 4.24
CA TYR A 14 19.92 0.06 3.93
C TYR A 14 19.41 0.81 2.69
N SER A 15 18.74 0.08 1.80
CA SER A 15 18.17 0.60 0.56
C SER A 15 16.83 1.29 0.85
N PHE A 16 16.91 2.50 1.40
CA PHE A 16 15.77 3.33 1.76
C PHE A 16 16.17 4.80 1.88
N PHE A 17 15.32 5.72 1.41
CA PHE A 17 15.37 7.12 1.80
C PHE A 17 13.99 7.68 2.15
N SER A 18 13.96 8.72 2.98
CA SER A 18 12.79 9.58 3.23
C SER A 18 13.19 11.06 3.28
N VAL A 19 12.27 11.96 2.94
CA VAL A 19 12.49 13.41 3.01
C VAL A 19 12.03 13.94 4.36
N LYS A 20 12.86 14.78 5.01
CA LYS A 20 12.62 15.53 6.27
C LYS A 20 12.32 14.73 7.53
N GLN A 21 11.58 13.64 7.44
CA GLN A 21 11.15 12.83 8.56
C GLN A 21 11.88 11.50 8.57
N LYS A 22 12.18 11.02 9.78
CA LYS A 22 12.70 9.68 9.99
C LYS A 22 11.58 8.69 9.68
N ALA A 23 11.84 7.77 8.76
CA ALA A 23 10.90 6.69 8.50
C ALA A 23 10.67 5.84 9.73
N TRP A 24 9.54 5.14 9.75
CA TRP A 24 9.05 4.35 10.87
C TRP A 24 10.03 3.28 11.38
N HIS A 25 10.92 2.74 10.54
CA HIS A 25 11.97 1.79 10.93
C HIS A 25 13.25 2.45 11.44
N GLY A 26 13.43 3.75 11.18
CA GLY A 26 14.63 4.48 11.56
C GLY A 26 15.91 4.07 10.83
N LEU A 27 15.79 3.38 9.70
CA LEU A 27 16.90 2.96 8.83
C LEU A 27 16.91 3.76 7.53
N GLY A 28 18.00 3.67 6.76
CA GLY A 28 18.15 4.37 5.50
C GLY A 28 18.58 5.83 5.66
N GLN A 29 18.46 6.61 4.60
CA GLN A 29 18.90 8.00 4.54
C GLN A 29 17.72 8.97 4.72
N ILE A 30 17.90 10.01 5.54
CA ILE A 30 16.98 11.15 5.58
C ILE A 30 17.61 12.26 4.75
N VAL A 31 16.86 12.80 3.78
CA VAL A 31 17.30 13.93 2.96
C VAL A 31 16.51 15.18 3.36
N GLU A 32 17.17 16.35 3.35
CA GLU A 32 16.52 17.61 3.73
C GLU A 32 15.71 18.23 2.58
N GLN A 33 16.25 18.10 1.36
CA GLN A 33 15.65 18.63 0.14
C GLN A 33 15.04 17.49 -0.68
N TYR A 34 14.00 17.83 -1.43
CA TYR A 34 13.34 16.90 -2.34
C TYR A 34 14.27 16.56 -3.51
N PRO A 35 14.64 15.28 -3.70
CA PRO A 35 15.60 14.88 -4.72
C PRO A 35 14.97 14.81 -6.11
N THR A 36 15.78 14.98 -7.16
CA THR A 36 15.46 14.54 -8.53
C THR A 36 15.35 13.01 -8.60
N SER A 37 14.78 12.44 -9.66
CA SER A 37 14.72 10.98 -9.83
C SER A 37 16.10 10.31 -9.79
N ALA A 38 17.09 10.93 -10.44
CA ALA A 38 18.47 10.47 -10.47
C ALA A 38 19.13 10.50 -9.08
N GLU A 39 18.76 11.45 -8.22
CA GLU A 39 19.22 11.49 -6.83
C GLU A 39 18.43 10.51 -5.96
N ALA A 40 17.12 10.45 -6.12
CA ALA A 40 16.20 9.62 -5.35
C ALA A 40 16.56 8.14 -5.47
N ILE A 41 16.80 7.64 -6.69
CA ILE A 41 17.17 6.24 -6.92
C ILE A 41 18.51 5.87 -6.26
N ARG A 42 19.46 6.82 -6.23
CA ARG A 42 20.76 6.64 -5.59
C ARG A 42 20.66 6.69 -4.06
N HIS A 43 19.91 7.66 -3.51
CA HIS A 43 19.62 7.74 -2.07
C HIS A 43 18.90 6.47 -1.57
N ALA A 44 18.00 5.93 -2.38
CA ALA A 44 17.28 4.71 -2.08
C ALA A 44 18.14 3.43 -2.17
N GLY A 45 19.36 3.49 -2.74
CA GLY A 45 20.15 2.29 -3.04
C GLY A 45 19.50 1.38 -4.09
N LEU A 46 18.65 1.94 -4.95
CA LEU A 46 17.85 1.20 -5.93
C LEU A 46 18.46 1.19 -7.34
N ASP A 47 19.65 1.77 -7.49
CA ASP A 47 20.30 1.98 -8.78
C ASP A 47 21.04 0.74 -9.32
N TYR A 48 20.53 -0.45 -9.02
CA TYR A 48 21.01 -1.72 -9.53
C TYR A 48 20.20 -2.16 -10.75
N GLU A 49 20.83 -2.94 -11.64
CA GLU A 49 20.14 -3.56 -12.76
C GLU A 49 19.72 -4.98 -12.43
N VAL A 50 18.56 -5.37 -12.96
CA VAL A 50 18.06 -6.74 -12.88
C VAL A 50 18.19 -7.41 -14.25
N ALA A 51 18.78 -8.59 -14.29
CA ALA A 51 18.91 -9.43 -15.48
C ALA A 51 18.03 -10.68 -15.36
N LYS A 52 17.58 -11.18 -16.52
CA LYS A 52 16.85 -12.45 -16.64
C LYS A 52 17.82 -13.50 -17.17
N SER A 53 18.05 -14.57 -16.39
CA SER A 53 18.96 -15.66 -16.73
C SER A 53 18.20 -16.98 -16.85
N PRO A 54 18.55 -17.89 -17.79
CA PRO A 54 17.99 -19.24 -17.81
C PRO A 54 18.17 -19.94 -16.46
N LEU A 55 17.15 -20.66 -16.02
CA LEU A 55 17.19 -21.44 -14.78
C LEU A 55 17.72 -22.85 -15.07
N TYR A 56 18.64 -23.33 -14.25
CA TYR A 56 19.18 -24.69 -14.33
C TYR A 56 18.89 -25.45 -13.03
N THR A 57 18.71 -26.77 -13.15
CA THR A 57 18.66 -27.70 -12.02
C THR A 57 19.75 -28.76 -12.15
N LYS A 58 20.06 -29.45 -11.05
CA LYS A 58 21.03 -30.55 -11.06
C LYS A 58 20.31 -31.87 -11.36
N GLY A 59 20.65 -32.49 -12.48
CA GLY A 59 20.34 -33.88 -12.76
C GLY A 59 21.39 -34.79 -12.13
N SER A 60 20.95 -35.94 -11.60
CA SER A 60 21.84 -37.02 -11.21
C SER A 60 22.04 -37.95 -12.40
N GLU A 61 23.28 -38.14 -12.83
CA GLU A 61 23.64 -39.14 -13.83
C GLU A 61 24.49 -40.23 -13.19
N ILE A 62 24.25 -41.47 -13.61
CA ILE A 62 25.06 -42.62 -13.22
C ILE A 62 26.15 -42.76 -14.29
N ILE A 63 27.40 -42.48 -13.91
CA ILE A 63 28.57 -42.63 -14.77
C ILE A 63 29.27 -43.92 -14.38
N GLN A 64 29.40 -44.85 -15.32
CA GLN A 64 30.16 -46.09 -15.10
C GLN A 64 31.61 -45.83 -15.53
N THR A 65 32.52 -45.77 -14.57
CA THR A 65 33.97 -45.60 -14.79
C THR A 65 34.69 -46.94 -14.64
N ASN A 66 35.95 -47.01 -15.04
CA ASN A 66 36.78 -48.21 -14.86
C ASN A 66 37.01 -48.56 -13.37
N GLU A 67 36.69 -47.65 -12.46
CA GLU A 67 36.87 -47.76 -11.01
C GLU A 67 35.54 -48.00 -10.26
N GLY A 68 34.39 -47.96 -10.94
CA GLY A 68 33.09 -48.25 -10.34
C GLY A 68 31.92 -47.45 -10.93
N ILE A 69 30.85 -47.31 -10.15
CA ILE A 69 29.70 -46.46 -10.47
C ILE A 69 29.86 -45.13 -9.73
N GLU A 70 30.00 -44.04 -10.46
CA GLU A 70 30.02 -42.68 -9.93
C GLU A 70 28.69 -41.96 -10.20
N MET A 71 28.31 -41.07 -9.28
CA MET A 71 27.22 -40.12 -9.53
C MET A 71 27.80 -38.83 -10.11
N GLY A 72 27.59 -38.62 -11.41
CA GLY A 72 27.80 -37.33 -12.07
C GLY A 72 26.67 -36.36 -11.77
N SER A 73 26.99 -35.06 -11.77
CA SER A 73 25.98 -34.00 -11.75
C SER A 73 25.99 -33.28 -13.09
N THR A 74 24.86 -33.30 -13.80
CA THR A 74 24.68 -32.59 -15.07
C THR A 74 23.71 -31.43 -14.87
N GLU A 75 24.01 -30.28 -15.48
CA GLU A 75 23.12 -29.12 -15.43
C GLU A 75 22.01 -29.26 -16.48
N LEU A 76 20.76 -29.30 -16.02
CA LEU A 76 19.58 -29.39 -16.87
C LEU A 76 18.90 -28.03 -16.90
N ALA A 77 18.82 -27.40 -18.08
CA ALA A 77 18.03 -26.18 -18.25
C ALA A 77 16.56 -26.49 -17.98
N VAL A 78 15.90 -25.68 -17.16
CA VAL A 78 14.46 -25.77 -16.90
C VAL A 78 13.71 -24.99 -17.99
N PRO A 79 12.96 -25.64 -18.89
CA PRO A 79 12.32 -24.95 -20.01
C PRO A 79 11.34 -23.88 -19.54
N ASP A 80 11.32 -22.73 -20.25
CA ASP A 80 10.44 -21.59 -19.98
C ASP A 80 10.55 -20.96 -18.57
N CYS A 81 11.53 -21.37 -17.75
CA CYS A 81 11.82 -20.82 -16.43
C CYS A 81 13.13 -20.04 -16.42
N PHE A 82 13.10 -18.88 -15.76
CA PHE A 82 14.23 -17.97 -15.68
C PHE A 82 14.38 -17.46 -14.25
N ALA A 83 15.61 -17.29 -13.80
CA ALA A 83 15.91 -16.55 -12.59
C ALA A 83 16.03 -15.05 -12.91
N THR A 84 15.46 -14.19 -12.07
CA THR A 84 15.83 -12.78 -12.04
C THR A 84 16.97 -12.58 -11.05
N ILE A 85 18.00 -11.86 -11.46
CA ILE A 85 19.21 -11.65 -10.67
C ILE A 85 19.62 -10.18 -10.68
N ARG A 86 20.16 -9.69 -9.57
CA ARG A 86 20.83 -8.37 -9.55
C ARG A 86 22.23 -8.50 -10.15
N THR A 87 22.58 -7.62 -11.09
CA THR A 87 23.90 -7.64 -11.75
C THR A 87 25.04 -7.20 -10.84
N ASP A 88 24.76 -6.41 -9.81
CA ASP A 88 25.77 -5.86 -8.87
C ASP A 88 26.23 -6.85 -7.78
N SER A 89 25.41 -7.86 -7.51
CA SER A 89 25.55 -8.77 -6.36
C SER A 89 25.35 -10.24 -6.70
N ASN A 90 24.84 -10.55 -7.91
CA ASN A 90 24.37 -11.88 -8.30
C ASN A 90 23.31 -12.45 -7.35
N ALA A 91 22.64 -11.58 -6.58
CA ALA A 91 21.55 -12.00 -5.71
C ALA A 91 20.36 -12.44 -6.58
N VAL A 92 19.93 -13.68 -6.39
CA VAL A 92 18.72 -14.21 -7.02
C VAL A 92 17.51 -13.59 -6.34
N LEU A 93 16.64 -12.97 -7.14
CA LEU A 93 15.45 -12.25 -6.68
C LEU A 93 14.20 -13.13 -6.75
N GLY A 94 14.09 -13.99 -7.76
CA GLY A 94 12.99 -14.95 -7.89
C GLY A 94 13.03 -15.73 -9.20
N VAL A 95 11.97 -16.51 -9.42
CA VAL A 95 11.80 -17.33 -10.63
C VAL A 95 10.60 -16.83 -11.42
N VAL A 96 10.79 -16.60 -12.71
CA VAL A 96 9.79 -16.03 -13.61
C VAL A 96 9.63 -16.85 -14.88
N GLY A 97 8.48 -16.72 -15.53
CA GLY A 97 8.21 -17.38 -16.81
C GLY A 97 8.80 -16.65 -18.03
N LYS A 98 8.73 -17.30 -19.20
CA LYS A 98 9.20 -16.74 -20.48
C LYS A 98 8.64 -15.36 -20.83
N ASP A 99 7.36 -15.10 -20.52
CA ASP A 99 6.68 -13.86 -20.90
C ASP A 99 6.99 -12.69 -19.97
N TYR A 100 7.61 -12.96 -18.81
CA TYR A 100 7.96 -11.94 -17.83
C TYR A 100 8.99 -10.97 -18.41
N GLN A 101 8.65 -9.69 -18.43
CA GLN A 101 9.52 -8.59 -18.85
C GLN A 101 9.95 -7.76 -17.63
N ILE A 102 11.26 -7.61 -17.49
CA ILE A 102 11.84 -6.77 -16.45
C ILE A 102 11.56 -5.31 -16.81
N VAL A 103 10.95 -4.59 -15.87
CA VAL A 103 10.93 -3.13 -15.86
C VAL A 103 11.97 -2.68 -14.85
N GLN A 104 12.99 -1.97 -15.31
CA GLN A 104 14.10 -1.58 -14.45
C GLN A 104 13.65 -0.56 -13.40
N ASN A 105 14.36 -0.51 -12.27
CA ASN A 105 14.08 0.48 -11.25
C ASN A 105 14.14 1.91 -11.83
N ARG A 106 15.13 2.21 -12.68
CA ARG A 106 15.23 3.49 -13.39
C ARG A 106 13.96 3.84 -14.17
N GLU A 107 13.35 2.86 -14.84
CA GLU A 107 12.11 3.03 -15.61
C GLU A 107 10.90 3.29 -14.69
N ALA A 108 10.88 2.67 -13.51
CA ALA A 108 9.87 2.94 -12.48
C ALA A 108 10.04 4.34 -11.84
N PHE A 109 11.26 4.86 -11.76
CA PHE A 109 11.50 6.25 -11.33
C PHE A 109 11.11 7.25 -12.43
N SER A 110 11.46 6.99 -13.70
CA SER A 110 11.12 7.87 -14.83
C SER A 110 9.61 7.97 -15.07
N PHE A 111 8.82 7.00 -14.57
CA PHE A 111 7.36 7.12 -14.48
C PHE A 111 6.95 8.43 -13.82
N PHE A 112 7.56 8.78 -12.68
CA PHE A 112 7.25 10.01 -11.97
C PHE A 112 7.83 11.23 -12.68
N ASP A 113 9.00 11.12 -13.33
CA ASP A 113 9.55 12.22 -14.14
C ASP A 113 8.63 12.63 -15.29
N ALA A 114 8.01 11.64 -15.97
CA ALA A 114 7.03 11.89 -17.03
C ALA A 114 5.78 12.60 -16.51
N ILE A 115 5.51 12.52 -15.21
CA ILE A 115 4.46 13.27 -14.54
C ILE A 115 4.96 14.65 -14.08
N VAL A 116 6.20 14.74 -13.61
CA VAL A 116 6.86 15.94 -13.08
C VAL A 116 7.21 16.96 -14.19
N GLY A 117 7.40 16.51 -15.43
CA GLY A 117 7.81 17.33 -16.58
C GLY A 117 6.88 18.49 -16.97
N GLY A 118 5.76 18.69 -16.27
CA GLY A 118 4.85 19.83 -16.39
C GLY A 118 5.21 21.04 -15.51
N GLY A 119 6.29 21.01 -14.74
CA GLY A 119 6.82 22.19 -14.03
C GLY A 119 6.25 22.47 -12.64
N ASP A 120 5.21 21.77 -12.19
CA ASP A 120 4.59 22.01 -10.88
C ASP A 120 4.42 20.72 -10.04
N GLY A 121 5.20 20.62 -8.96
CA GLY A 121 4.65 20.20 -7.66
C GLY A 121 4.73 18.74 -7.22
N ILE A 122 5.23 17.80 -8.03
CA ILE A 122 5.41 16.41 -7.57
C ILE A 122 6.79 16.20 -6.97
N LEU A 123 6.82 15.71 -5.73
CA LEU A 123 8.02 15.65 -4.90
C LEU A 123 8.26 14.22 -4.42
N TYR A 124 9.40 13.61 -4.74
CA TYR A 124 9.75 12.28 -4.24
C TYR A 124 9.87 12.31 -2.71
N GLU A 125 8.97 11.62 -2.01
CA GLU A 125 8.89 11.67 -0.55
C GLU A 125 9.71 10.54 0.09
N THR A 126 9.62 9.33 -0.46
CA THR A 126 10.27 8.13 0.09
C THR A 126 10.40 7.06 -0.99
N ALA A 127 11.50 6.31 -0.99
CA ALA A 127 11.62 5.08 -1.77
C ALA A 127 12.52 4.06 -1.07
N GLY A 128 12.33 2.79 -1.38
CA GLY A 128 13.17 1.72 -0.82
C GLY A 128 12.95 0.36 -1.46
N ALA A 129 13.74 -0.61 -1.02
CA ALA A 129 13.65 -2.02 -1.40
C ALA A 129 13.34 -2.90 -0.20
N LEU A 130 12.59 -3.97 -0.44
CA LEU A 130 12.34 -5.05 0.50
C LEU A 130 13.15 -6.30 0.13
N GLY A 131 13.47 -7.13 1.12
CA GLY A 131 14.19 -8.40 0.95
C GLY A 131 15.61 -8.23 0.40
N ASN A 132 15.93 -8.94 -0.67
CA ASN A 132 17.19 -8.84 -1.42
C ASN A 132 17.18 -7.76 -2.51
N GLY A 133 16.09 -6.99 -2.63
CA GLY A 133 15.85 -6.05 -3.73
C GLY A 133 14.83 -6.56 -4.76
N GLU A 134 14.13 -7.64 -4.46
CA GLU A 134 13.11 -8.19 -5.35
C GLU A 134 11.83 -7.37 -5.38
N ARG A 135 11.59 -6.49 -4.41
CA ARG A 135 10.45 -5.57 -4.38
C ARG A 135 10.92 -4.18 -4.06
N ILE A 136 10.46 -3.21 -4.84
CA ILE A 136 10.71 -1.80 -4.57
C ILE A 136 9.40 -1.05 -4.38
N PHE A 137 9.49 0.08 -3.70
CA PHE A 137 8.40 1.04 -3.58
C PHE A 137 8.91 2.46 -3.68
N ILE A 138 8.07 3.34 -4.20
CA ILE A 138 8.32 4.76 -4.42
C ILE A 138 7.05 5.50 -4.02
N THR A 139 7.21 6.61 -3.31
CA THR A 139 6.13 7.55 -3.01
C THR A 139 6.52 8.93 -3.49
N ALA A 140 5.59 9.58 -4.17
CA ALA A 140 5.71 10.97 -4.54
C ALA A 140 4.51 11.75 -4.01
N LYS A 141 4.79 12.86 -3.35
CA LYS A 141 3.81 13.82 -2.88
C LYS A 141 3.33 14.66 -4.06
N LEU A 142 2.03 14.80 -4.20
CA LEU A 142 1.38 15.66 -5.20
C LEU A 142 1.19 17.08 -4.62
N PRO A 143 1.08 18.12 -5.46
CA PRO A 143 0.75 19.47 -5.00
C PRO A 143 -0.66 19.54 -4.42
N ASP A 144 -0.93 20.60 -3.66
CA ASP A 144 -2.19 20.87 -2.97
C ASP A 144 -2.61 19.81 -1.94
N TYR A 145 -3.75 20.05 -1.31
CA TYR A 145 -4.30 19.25 -0.22
C TYR A 145 -5.78 19.00 -0.48
N ILE A 146 -6.29 17.89 0.04
CA ILE A 146 -7.73 17.73 0.29
C ILE A 146 -8.02 18.41 1.63
N ARG A 147 -8.88 19.43 1.65
CA ARG A 147 -9.21 20.18 2.87
C ARG A 147 -10.63 19.88 3.35
N VAL A 148 -10.77 19.54 4.62
CA VAL A 148 -12.07 19.29 5.25
C VAL A 148 -12.40 20.43 6.22
N GLY A 149 -13.53 21.08 6.02
CA GLY A 149 -13.92 22.27 6.79
C GLY A 149 -13.03 23.49 6.48
N ASN A 150 -13.09 24.48 7.37
CA ASN A 150 -12.40 25.77 7.21
C ASN A 150 -11.07 25.86 7.98
N GLY A 151 -10.65 24.78 8.63
CA GLY A 151 -9.47 24.74 9.50
C GLY A 151 -8.30 23.97 8.89
N ASP A 152 -7.42 23.50 9.76
CA ASP A 152 -6.18 22.79 9.43
C ASP A 152 -6.35 21.27 9.25
N ASP A 153 -7.59 20.80 9.07
CA ASP A 153 -7.86 19.39 8.75
C ASP A 153 -7.59 19.12 7.27
N VAL A 154 -6.31 18.87 6.98
CA VAL A 154 -5.81 18.65 5.64
C VAL A 154 -5.32 17.22 5.44
N THR A 155 -5.52 16.74 4.22
CA THR A 155 -5.09 15.43 3.75
C THR A 155 -4.14 15.63 2.58
N GLU A 156 -2.92 15.13 2.74
CA GLU A 156 -1.89 15.14 1.72
C GLU A 156 -2.19 14.08 0.66
N LYS A 157 -1.78 14.38 -0.57
CA LYS A 157 -2.01 13.56 -1.74
C LYS A 157 -0.71 12.87 -2.12
N TYR A 158 -0.70 11.54 -2.18
CA TYR A 158 0.47 10.78 -2.61
C TYR A 158 0.12 9.86 -3.78
N ILE A 159 1.10 9.65 -4.66
CA ILE A 159 1.14 8.49 -5.56
C ILE A 159 2.14 7.51 -4.99
N PHE A 160 1.66 6.30 -4.74
CA PHE A 160 2.45 5.15 -4.35
C PHE A 160 2.68 4.26 -5.57
N LEU A 161 3.93 3.88 -5.84
CA LEU A 161 4.27 2.89 -6.85
C LEU A 161 5.02 1.74 -6.19
N THR A 162 4.68 0.52 -6.55
CA THR A 162 5.44 -0.68 -6.19
C THR A 162 5.62 -1.58 -7.40
N THR A 163 6.71 -2.33 -7.45
CA THR A 163 6.96 -3.34 -8.47
C THR A 163 7.75 -4.50 -7.87
N SER A 164 7.64 -5.68 -8.47
CA SER A 164 8.38 -6.85 -8.05
C SER A 164 9.15 -7.51 -9.20
N HIS A 165 10.39 -7.88 -8.92
CA HIS A 165 11.31 -8.60 -9.79
C HIS A 165 11.23 -10.12 -9.60
N ASP A 166 10.55 -10.59 -8.55
CA ASP A 166 10.37 -12.02 -8.23
C ASP A 166 9.21 -12.69 -8.99
N GLY A 167 8.46 -11.93 -9.81
CA GLY A 167 7.27 -12.42 -10.52
C GLY A 167 6.00 -12.54 -9.66
N SER A 168 6.06 -12.22 -8.37
CA SER A 168 4.91 -12.32 -7.46
C SER A 168 3.86 -11.20 -7.64
N GLY A 169 4.24 -10.09 -8.28
CA GLY A 169 3.41 -8.89 -8.37
C GLY A 169 3.43 -8.21 -9.74
N SER A 170 2.51 -7.26 -9.89
CA SER A 170 2.49 -6.30 -11.00
C SER A 170 3.12 -4.99 -10.59
N ILE A 171 3.55 -4.19 -11.58
CA ILE A 171 3.81 -2.77 -11.36
C ILE A 171 2.46 -2.14 -10.98
N THR A 172 2.40 -1.56 -9.79
CA THR A 172 1.15 -1.07 -9.20
C THR A 172 1.35 0.37 -8.79
N ALA A 173 0.58 1.28 -9.40
CA ALA A 173 0.51 2.68 -9.03
C ALA A 173 -0.83 2.95 -8.33
N ALA A 174 -0.82 3.63 -7.20
CA ALA A 174 -2.00 3.89 -6.39
C ALA A 174 -2.03 5.33 -5.85
N PHE A 175 -3.17 5.99 -5.99
CA PHE A 175 -3.43 7.23 -5.27
C PHE A 175 -3.74 6.92 -3.79
N THR A 176 -3.00 7.58 -2.90
CA THR A 176 -2.97 7.31 -1.46
C THR A 176 -3.11 8.63 -0.71
N PRO A 177 -4.33 9.04 -0.33
CA PRO A 177 -4.55 10.22 0.50
C PRO A 177 -4.18 9.93 1.96
N ILE A 178 -3.38 10.78 2.60
CA ILE A 178 -2.91 10.63 3.99
C ILE A 178 -3.33 11.86 4.79
N ARG A 179 -4.21 11.68 5.79
CA ARG A 179 -4.67 12.78 6.65
C ARG A 179 -3.57 13.13 7.65
N ILE A 180 -3.10 14.39 7.65
CA ILE A 180 -1.87 14.77 8.39
C ILE A 180 -2.01 14.53 9.90
N VAL A 181 -3.11 15.00 10.49
CA VAL A 181 -3.31 15.02 11.95
C VAL A 181 -3.39 13.63 12.60
N CYS A 182 -3.71 12.59 11.83
CA CYS A 182 -3.79 11.21 12.32
C CYS A 182 -2.92 10.22 11.53
N GLN A 183 -2.21 10.70 10.51
CA GLN A 183 -1.34 9.92 9.61
C GLN A 183 -1.98 8.64 9.06
N ASN A 184 -3.31 8.59 8.93
CA ASN A 184 -4.02 7.43 8.39
C ASN A 184 -4.23 7.56 6.89
N THR A 185 -4.09 6.42 6.21
CA THR A 185 -4.37 6.32 4.80
C THR A 185 -5.88 6.22 4.56
N LEU A 186 -6.46 7.22 3.89
CA LEU A 186 -7.89 7.29 3.57
C LEU A 186 -8.19 6.61 2.22
N ASN A 187 -7.67 5.40 2.02
CA ASN A 187 -7.87 4.63 0.81
C ASN A 187 -9.35 4.24 0.68
N ALA A 188 -10.04 4.81 -0.29
CA ALA A 188 -11.38 4.42 -0.70
C ALA A 188 -11.48 4.47 -2.24
N SER A 189 -12.06 3.44 -2.83
CA SER A 189 -12.47 3.43 -4.23
C SER A 189 -13.88 4.02 -4.35
N LEU A 190 -14.07 4.88 -5.35
CA LEU A 190 -15.36 5.51 -5.65
C LEU A 190 -16.00 4.80 -6.84
N ARG A 191 -17.04 3.99 -6.60
CA ARG A 191 -17.85 3.32 -7.64
C ARG A 191 -17.00 2.71 -8.77
N ASN A 192 -16.89 3.40 -9.92
CA ASN A 192 -16.20 2.98 -11.14
C ASN A 192 -14.75 3.49 -11.26
N MET A 193 -14.22 4.12 -10.21
CA MET A 193 -12.85 4.64 -10.17
C MET A 193 -12.03 3.83 -9.18
N SER A 194 -11.17 2.98 -9.73
CA SER A 194 -10.08 2.38 -8.99
C SER A 194 -9.05 3.46 -8.72
N ASN A 195 -8.66 3.63 -7.45
CA ASN A 195 -7.51 4.43 -7.07
C ASN A 195 -6.19 3.72 -7.39
N VAL A 196 -6.24 2.52 -7.99
CA VAL A 196 -5.09 1.67 -8.29
C VAL A 196 -5.06 1.29 -9.77
N VAL A 197 -3.91 1.46 -10.40
CA VAL A 197 -3.57 0.95 -11.74
C VAL A 197 -2.55 -0.17 -11.59
N ARG A 198 -2.81 -1.32 -12.23
CA ARG A 198 -1.94 -2.50 -12.22
C ARG A 198 -1.50 -2.84 -13.64
N ILE A 199 -0.19 -2.95 -13.83
CA ILE A 199 0.46 -3.23 -15.11
C ILE A 199 1.24 -4.53 -14.97
N ARG A 200 0.84 -5.55 -15.74
CA ARG A 200 1.56 -6.83 -15.78
C ARG A 200 2.93 -6.65 -16.44
N HIS A 201 3.93 -7.38 -15.95
CA HIS A 201 5.28 -7.48 -16.51
C HIS A 201 5.31 -8.25 -17.84
N THR A 202 4.71 -7.68 -18.89
CA THR A 202 4.70 -8.23 -20.26
C THR A 202 5.33 -7.25 -21.25
N SER A 203 5.44 -7.61 -22.54
CA SER A 203 6.09 -6.79 -23.59
C SER A 203 5.62 -5.33 -23.67
N GLY A 204 4.36 -5.05 -23.33
CA GLY A 204 3.80 -3.70 -23.26
C GLY A 204 3.83 -3.03 -21.88
N ALA A 205 4.62 -3.54 -20.92
CA ALA A 205 4.67 -2.97 -19.56
C ALA A 205 5.21 -1.55 -19.55
N LYS A 206 6.33 -1.29 -20.24
CA LYS A 206 6.99 0.03 -20.29
C LYS A 206 6.08 1.09 -20.89
N GLN A 207 5.49 0.83 -22.05
CA GLN A 207 4.57 1.75 -22.71
C GLN A 207 3.31 2.02 -21.86
N ARG A 208 2.76 1.01 -21.17
CA ARG A 208 1.63 1.21 -20.25
C ARG A 208 2.02 1.95 -18.97
N LEU A 209 3.30 1.92 -18.59
CA LEU A 209 3.81 2.70 -17.48
C LEU A 209 3.90 4.17 -17.91
N GLU A 210 4.36 4.45 -19.14
CA GLU A 210 4.40 5.79 -19.73
C GLU A 210 3.02 6.45 -19.87
N ASP A 211 1.92 5.68 -19.84
CA ASP A 211 0.53 6.18 -19.73
C ASP A 211 0.20 6.83 -18.35
N ALA A 212 1.20 7.43 -17.71
CA ALA A 212 1.16 8.02 -16.37
C ALA A 212 0.09 9.12 -16.20
N HIS A 213 -0.25 9.82 -17.28
CA HIS A 213 -1.34 10.81 -17.33
C HIS A 213 -2.68 10.24 -16.86
N LYS A 214 -2.93 8.94 -17.06
CA LYS A 214 -4.15 8.27 -16.57
C LYS A 214 -4.18 8.23 -15.04
N VAL A 215 -3.05 7.97 -14.40
CA VAL A 215 -2.93 7.91 -12.93
C VAL A 215 -3.13 9.31 -12.34
N MET A 216 -2.58 10.35 -12.96
CA MET A 216 -2.80 11.73 -12.51
C MET A 216 -4.23 12.21 -12.71
N GLY A 217 -4.81 11.98 -13.89
CA GLY A 217 -6.21 12.33 -14.13
C GLY A 217 -7.17 11.56 -13.21
N LEU A 218 -6.78 10.38 -12.71
CA LEU A 218 -7.51 9.66 -11.66
C LEU A 218 -7.30 10.31 -10.30
N ALA A 219 -6.06 10.62 -9.92
CA ALA A 219 -5.72 11.22 -8.64
C ALA A 219 -6.40 12.58 -8.46
N ASP A 220 -6.39 13.44 -9.48
CA ASP A 220 -7.02 14.76 -9.43
C ASP A 220 -8.54 14.65 -9.23
N ARG A 221 -9.23 13.88 -10.10
CA ARG A 221 -10.68 13.64 -9.98
C ARG A 221 -11.07 13.02 -8.65
N LEU A 222 -10.31 12.02 -8.21
CA LEU A 222 -10.56 11.35 -6.94
C LEU A 222 -10.35 12.30 -5.76
N SER A 223 -9.34 13.17 -5.83
CA SER A 223 -9.09 14.18 -4.80
C SER A 223 -10.25 15.15 -4.66
N THR A 224 -10.72 15.72 -5.76
CA THR A 224 -11.87 16.66 -5.74
C THR A 224 -13.13 16.00 -5.19
N GLN A 225 -13.38 14.74 -5.55
CA GLN A 225 -14.56 14.02 -5.07
C GLN A 225 -14.45 13.66 -3.59
N LEU A 226 -13.28 13.18 -3.13
CA LEU A 226 -13.06 12.89 -1.72
C LEU A 226 -13.16 14.17 -0.88
N GLU A 227 -12.64 15.29 -1.36
CA GLU A 227 -12.80 16.59 -0.70
C GLU A 227 -14.28 16.95 -0.51
N GLY A 228 -15.08 16.88 -1.58
CA GLY A 228 -16.52 17.13 -1.49
C GLY A 228 -17.23 16.18 -0.52
N ILE A 229 -16.94 14.88 -0.61
CA ILE A 229 -17.56 13.86 0.26
C ILE A 229 -17.19 14.09 1.72
N PHE A 230 -15.92 14.32 2.04
CA PHE A 230 -15.47 14.54 3.41
C PHE A 230 -16.02 15.83 4.00
N ASN A 231 -16.12 16.90 3.21
CA ASN A 231 -16.77 18.15 3.64
C ASN A 231 -18.26 17.96 3.95
N GLU A 232 -18.98 17.15 3.17
CA GLU A 232 -20.36 16.82 3.48
C GLU A 232 -20.47 15.92 4.71
N TRP A 233 -19.61 14.91 4.85
CA TRP A 233 -19.60 14.02 6.01
C TRP A 233 -19.24 14.73 7.31
N ALA A 234 -18.42 15.78 7.27
CA ALA A 234 -18.15 16.62 8.43
C ALA A 234 -19.39 17.38 8.94
N LYS A 235 -20.41 17.58 8.10
CA LYS A 235 -21.68 18.24 8.47
C LYS A 235 -22.73 17.26 8.98
N VAL A 236 -22.64 15.98 8.63
CA VAL A 236 -23.59 14.95 9.07
C VAL A 236 -23.31 14.54 10.50
N LYS A 237 -24.26 14.76 11.41
CA LYS A 237 -24.15 14.38 12.82
C LYS A 237 -24.50 12.91 13.03
N VAL A 238 -23.71 12.26 13.88
CA VAL A 238 -23.86 10.86 14.27
C VAL A 238 -23.73 10.74 15.78
N THR A 239 -24.56 9.90 16.38
CA THR A 239 -24.50 9.57 17.80
C THR A 239 -23.44 8.50 18.07
N ASP A 240 -22.97 8.42 19.31
CA ASP A 240 -22.00 7.41 19.75
C ASP A 240 -22.46 5.98 19.45
N ARG A 241 -23.76 5.71 19.57
CA ARG A 241 -24.36 4.41 19.25
C ARG A 241 -24.28 4.10 17.77
N GLU A 242 -24.54 5.09 16.91
CA GLU A 242 -24.43 4.95 15.46
C GLU A 242 -22.98 4.77 15.01
N VAL A 243 -22.04 5.53 15.61
CA VAL A 243 -20.60 5.37 15.36
C VAL A 243 -20.16 3.95 15.68
N LYS A 244 -20.51 3.44 16.88
CA LYS A 244 -20.17 2.06 17.27
C LYS A 244 -20.76 1.03 16.30
N LYS A 245 -22.00 1.24 15.84
CA LYS A 245 -22.66 0.33 14.90
C LYS A 245 -22.02 0.37 13.51
N LEU A 246 -21.68 1.56 13.00
CA LEU A 246 -20.95 1.73 11.74
C LEU A 246 -19.60 1.01 11.78
N ILE A 247 -18.84 1.18 12.87
CA ILE A 247 -17.56 0.48 13.10
C ILE A 247 -17.78 -1.04 13.15
N GLN A 248 -18.78 -1.52 13.90
CA GLN A 248 -19.09 -2.95 13.99
C GLN A 248 -19.39 -3.57 12.62
N LEU A 249 -20.22 -2.90 11.81
CA LEU A 249 -20.56 -3.36 10.47
C LEU A 249 -19.36 -3.29 9.51
N ALA A 250 -18.56 -2.22 9.58
CA ALA A 250 -17.37 -2.07 8.75
C ALA A 250 -16.33 -3.16 9.05
N LEU A 251 -16.10 -3.48 10.32
CA LEU A 251 -15.08 -4.44 10.76
C LEU A 251 -15.52 -5.90 10.68
N CYS A 252 -16.80 -6.17 10.39
CA CYS A 252 -17.36 -7.51 10.37
C CYS A 252 -16.52 -8.48 9.52
N PRO A 253 -16.00 -9.58 10.08
CA PRO A 253 -14.98 -10.41 9.41
C PRO A 253 -15.55 -11.32 8.33
N ASN A 254 -16.78 -11.81 8.50
CA ASN A 254 -17.42 -12.79 7.61
C ASN A 254 -18.95 -12.71 7.67
N ALA A 255 -19.63 -13.48 6.82
CA ALA A 255 -21.09 -13.50 6.71
C ALA A 255 -21.78 -14.10 7.96
N GLU A 256 -21.15 -15.06 8.63
CA GLU A 256 -21.67 -15.67 9.85
C GLU A 256 -21.76 -14.64 10.99
N THR A 257 -20.69 -13.86 11.20
CA THR A 257 -20.68 -12.79 12.19
C THR A 257 -21.73 -11.73 11.84
N LEU A 258 -21.89 -11.40 10.56
CA LEU A 258 -22.94 -10.49 10.12
C LEU A 258 -24.33 -11.02 10.47
N ALA A 259 -24.59 -12.31 10.23
CA ALA A 259 -25.88 -12.93 10.57
C ALA A 259 -26.17 -12.88 12.08
N LEU A 260 -25.17 -13.10 12.93
CA LEU A 260 -25.30 -12.96 14.38
C LEU A 260 -25.64 -11.51 14.78
N ILE A 261 -24.95 -10.53 14.20
CA ILE A 261 -25.22 -9.11 14.44
C ILE A 261 -26.66 -8.75 14.02
N LYS A 262 -27.13 -9.25 12.87
CA LYS A 262 -28.50 -9.02 12.39
C LYS A 262 -29.55 -9.61 13.34
N LYS A 263 -29.30 -10.79 13.89
CA LYS A 263 -30.19 -11.46 14.86
C LYS A 263 -30.16 -10.86 16.28
N GLY A 264 -29.28 -9.88 16.53
CA GLY A 264 -29.06 -9.33 17.88
C GLY A 264 -28.31 -10.28 18.82
N ALA A 265 -27.71 -11.35 18.29
CA ALA A 265 -26.94 -12.34 19.05
C ALA A 265 -25.49 -11.86 19.27
N GLU A 266 -25.31 -10.62 19.74
CA GLU A 266 -23.99 -10.00 19.89
C GLU A 266 -23.10 -10.72 20.92
N ASN A 267 -23.69 -11.49 21.84
CA ASN A 267 -22.96 -12.30 22.81
C ASN A 267 -22.29 -13.54 22.19
N GLU A 268 -22.75 -13.98 21.02
CA GLU A 268 -22.22 -15.15 20.31
C GLU A 268 -21.06 -14.79 19.36
N VAL A 269 -20.81 -13.50 19.12
CA VAL A 269 -19.69 -13.07 18.28
C VAL A 269 -18.36 -13.24 19.01
N SER A 270 -17.30 -13.53 18.25
CA SER A 270 -15.99 -13.83 18.82
C SER A 270 -15.46 -12.68 19.69
N ALA A 271 -14.78 -13.04 20.80
CA ALA A 271 -14.16 -12.05 21.67
C ALA A 271 -13.15 -11.17 20.92
N VAL A 272 -12.40 -11.75 19.96
CA VAL A 272 -11.46 -11.02 19.10
C VAL A 272 -12.17 -9.93 18.31
N PHE A 273 -13.34 -10.23 17.74
CA PHE A 273 -14.13 -9.24 17.00
C PHE A 273 -14.67 -8.15 17.92
N ARG A 274 -15.23 -8.51 19.10
CA ARG A 274 -15.72 -7.52 20.08
C ARG A 274 -14.61 -6.56 20.52
N ASN A 275 -13.46 -7.09 20.90
CA ASN A 275 -12.30 -6.28 21.31
C ASN A 275 -11.85 -5.37 20.17
N THR A 276 -11.81 -5.88 18.93
CA THR A 276 -11.43 -5.07 17.75
C THR A 276 -12.40 -3.89 17.53
N VAL A 277 -13.71 -4.11 17.71
CA VAL A 277 -14.73 -3.05 17.60
C VAL A 277 -14.60 -2.06 18.74
N ASP A 278 -14.39 -2.53 19.97
CA ASP A 278 -14.24 -1.68 21.14
C ASP A 278 -12.96 -0.82 21.07
N ASP A 279 -11.84 -1.39 20.61
CA ASP A 279 -10.58 -0.65 20.40
C ASP A 279 -10.72 0.43 19.31
N ALA A 280 -11.37 0.09 18.19
CA ALA A 280 -11.64 1.05 17.13
C ALA A 280 -12.60 2.15 17.56
N PHE A 281 -13.62 1.80 18.34
CA PHE A 281 -14.55 2.77 18.92
C PHE A 281 -13.85 3.67 19.96
N ALA A 282 -13.01 3.11 20.83
CA ALA A 282 -12.23 3.88 21.79
C ALA A 282 -11.32 4.89 21.07
N TYR A 283 -10.66 4.48 19.98
CA TYR A 283 -9.89 5.40 19.14
C TYR A 283 -10.76 6.53 18.57
N ALA A 284 -11.92 6.20 18.01
CA ALA A 284 -12.88 7.17 17.47
C ALA A 284 -13.37 8.19 18.52
N MET A 285 -13.48 7.77 19.78
CA MET A 285 -14.00 8.60 20.86
C MET A 285 -12.94 9.42 21.61
N ALA A 286 -11.67 8.97 21.63
CA ALA A 286 -10.65 9.52 22.52
C ALA A 286 -9.43 10.13 21.82
N SER A 287 -9.12 9.74 20.58
CA SER A 287 -7.94 10.29 19.89
C SER A 287 -8.07 11.79 19.68
N GLU A 288 -7.01 12.57 19.90
CA GLU A 288 -6.98 14.03 19.67
C GLU A 288 -7.44 14.38 18.25
N SER A 289 -6.98 13.61 17.25
CA SER A 289 -7.35 13.75 15.85
C SER A 289 -8.84 13.52 15.54
N GLN A 290 -9.57 12.93 16.49
CA GLN A 290 -11.02 12.69 16.43
C GLN A 290 -11.83 13.73 17.21
N GLN A 291 -11.17 14.55 18.03
CA GLN A 291 -11.83 15.62 18.80
C GLN A 291 -11.96 16.94 18.04
N MET A 292 -11.52 17.00 16.78
CA MET A 292 -11.64 18.18 15.93
C MET A 292 -13.10 18.45 15.54
N ASP A 293 -13.43 19.71 15.20
CA ASP A 293 -14.78 20.11 14.79
C ASP A 293 -15.30 19.32 13.56
N THR A 294 -14.39 18.94 12.67
CA THR A 294 -14.65 18.15 11.46
C THR A 294 -14.93 16.68 11.74
N THR A 295 -14.49 16.13 12.88
CA THR A 295 -14.58 14.71 13.20
C THR A 295 -15.54 14.42 14.35
N LYS A 296 -15.52 15.24 15.41
CA LYS A 296 -16.24 14.96 16.66
C LYS A 296 -17.75 14.92 16.44
N GLY A 297 -18.33 13.73 16.64
CA GLY A 297 -19.77 13.49 16.45
C GLY A 297 -20.22 13.66 14.99
N THR A 298 -19.30 13.47 14.04
CA THR A 298 -19.58 13.56 12.59
C THR A 298 -19.38 12.23 11.90
N LEU A 299 -20.02 12.08 10.74
CA LEU A 299 -19.83 10.90 9.90
C LEU A 299 -18.39 10.77 9.39
N PHE A 300 -17.70 11.90 9.17
CA PHE A 300 -16.28 11.90 8.82
C PHE A 300 -15.42 11.34 9.96
N GLY A 301 -15.75 11.65 11.22
CA GLY A 301 -15.13 11.03 12.39
C GLY A 301 -15.38 9.52 12.46
N ALA A 302 -16.60 9.06 12.18
CA ALA A 302 -16.90 7.62 12.16
C ALA A 302 -16.05 6.86 11.12
N TYR A 303 -15.87 7.41 9.92
CA TYR A 303 -14.98 6.85 8.91
C TYR A 303 -13.51 6.83 9.39
N ASN A 304 -13.03 7.93 9.95
CA ASN A 304 -11.67 8.03 10.47
C ASN A 304 -11.42 7.13 11.69
N GLY A 305 -12.45 6.78 12.46
CA GLY A 305 -12.37 5.79 13.52
C GLY A 305 -11.90 4.43 13.02
N VAL A 306 -12.40 4.00 11.85
CA VAL A 306 -11.99 2.72 11.22
C VAL A 306 -10.60 2.81 10.64
N THR A 307 -10.33 3.81 9.78
CA THR A 307 -9.02 3.92 9.11
C THR A 307 -7.90 4.24 10.10
N GLY A 308 -8.17 5.09 11.09
CA GLY A 308 -7.24 5.43 12.15
C GLY A 308 -6.94 4.28 13.11
N TYR A 309 -7.92 3.41 13.42
CA TYR A 309 -7.66 2.17 14.18
C TYR A 309 -6.60 1.29 13.48
N TYR A 310 -6.78 1.03 12.18
CA TYR A 310 -5.85 0.21 11.41
C TYR A 310 -4.47 0.87 11.27
N GLN A 311 -4.41 2.19 11.23
CA GLN A 311 -3.14 2.90 11.15
C GLN A 311 -2.40 2.92 12.50
N ASN A 312 -3.10 3.21 13.59
CA ASN A 312 -2.48 3.71 14.82
C ASN A 312 -2.64 2.80 16.03
N VAL A 313 -3.61 1.88 16.02
CA VAL A 313 -3.93 1.03 17.18
C VAL A 313 -3.64 -0.43 16.90
N ARG A 314 -4.02 -0.93 15.71
CA ARG A 314 -3.81 -2.33 15.35
C ARG A 314 -2.33 -2.68 15.35
N LYS A 315 -1.98 -3.75 16.07
CA LYS A 315 -0.63 -4.32 16.05
C LYS A 315 -0.43 -5.18 14.81
N TYR A 316 0.71 -5.01 14.17
CA TYR A 316 1.17 -5.82 13.04
C TYR A 316 2.42 -6.60 13.44
N LYS A 317 2.67 -7.72 12.76
CA LYS A 317 3.87 -8.54 12.97
C LYS A 317 5.14 -7.72 12.68
N ASP A 318 5.09 -7.01 11.57
CA ASP A 318 6.10 -6.11 11.05
C ASP A 318 5.39 -5.09 10.16
N ASP A 319 6.11 -4.06 9.76
CA ASP A 319 5.57 -2.96 9.01
C ASP A 319 5.36 -3.27 7.53
N GLU A 320 5.98 -4.32 6.99
CA GLU A 320 5.61 -4.85 5.67
C GLU A 320 4.18 -5.40 5.74
N ALA A 321 3.84 -6.18 6.77
CA ALA A 321 2.48 -6.63 6.99
C ALA A 321 1.51 -5.45 7.17
N LYS A 322 1.95 -4.35 7.78
CA LYS A 322 1.15 -3.10 7.88
C LYS A 322 0.92 -2.47 6.51
N LEU A 323 1.97 -2.24 5.73
CA LEU A 323 1.90 -1.70 4.36
C LEU A 323 0.99 -2.58 3.47
N GLN A 324 1.18 -3.89 3.52
CA GLN A 324 0.36 -4.86 2.78
C GLN A 324 -1.12 -4.75 3.17
N SER A 325 -1.39 -4.60 4.47
CA SER A 325 -2.76 -4.47 4.98
C SER A 325 -3.46 -3.19 4.50
N ILE A 326 -2.75 -2.06 4.52
CA ILE A 326 -3.31 -0.71 4.32
C ILE A 326 -3.34 -0.27 2.85
N VAL A 327 -2.31 -0.63 2.07
CA VAL A 327 -2.09 -0.10 0.71
C VAL A 327 -2.23 -1.18 -0.37
N MET A 328 -1.88 -2.44 -0.10
CA MET A 328 -1.70 -3.47 -1.13
C MET A 328 -2.87 -4.46 -1.31
N GLY A 329 -4.11 -4.06 -1.01
CA GLY A 329 -5.27 -4.96 -1.15
C GLY A 329 -5.56 -5.81 0.08
N GLY A 330 -4.91 -5.53 1.21
CA GLY A 330 -5.08 -6.31 2.43
C GLY A 330 -6.34 -5.94 3.25
N THR A 331 -6.41 -6.52 4.45
CA THR A 331 -7.60 -6.42 5.31
C THR A 331 -7.98 -4.98 5.66
N ALA A 332 -7.03 -4.12 6.00
CA ALA A 332 -7.33 -2.74 6.38
C ALA A 332 -7.95 -1.96 5.22
N GLN A 333 -7.44 -2.11 4.00
CA GLN A 333 -8.02 -1.49 2.81
C GLN A 333 -9.46 -1.97 2.58
N GLY A 334 -9.72 -3.28 2.70
CA GLY A 334 -11.07 -3.82 2.57
C GLY A 334 -12.04 -3.28 3.63
N LYS A 335 -11.59 -3.12 4.88
CA LYS A 335 -12.41 -2.55 5.96
C LYS A 335 -12.63 -1.04 5.79
N ALA A 336 -11.62 -0.31 5.32
CA ALA A 336 -11.74 1.10 4.97
C ALA A 336 -12.77 1.30 3.86
N GLN A 337 -12.73 0.47 2.81
CA GLN A 337 -13.72 0.49 1.74
C GLN A 337 -15.13 0.23 2.26
N LYS A 338 -15.30 -0.78 3.12
CA LYS A 338 -16.60 -1.08 3.72
C LYS A 338 -17.12 0.07 4.59
N ALA A 339 -16.24 0.70 5.38
CA ALA A 339 -16.59 1.88 6.17
C ALA A 339 -17.03 3.04 5.27
N PHE A 340 -16.33 3.26 4.16
CA PHE A 340 -16.66 4.30 3.20
C PHE A 340 -18.04 4.07 2.57
N GLU A 341 -18.35 2.85 2.15
CA GLU A 341 -19.68 2.47 1.63
C GLU A 341 -20.79 2.68 2.66
N LEU A 342 -20.55 2.27 3.92
CA LEU A 342 -21.52 2.44 5.00
C LEU A 342 -21.75 3.91 5.33
N CYS A 343 -20.71 4.74 5.34
CA CYS A 343 -20.86 6.17 5.56
C CYS A 343 -21.61 6.82 4.38
N THR A 344 -21.28 6.45 3.14
CA THR A 344 -22.02 6.94 1.97
C THR A 344 -23.50 6.58 2.05
N ALA A 345 -23.84 5.35 2.44
CA ALA A 345 -25.22 4.92 2.62
C ALA A 345 -25.89 5.64 3.80
N PHE A 346 -25.17 5.88 4.90
CA PHE A 346 -25.70 6.62 6.06
C PHE A 346 -26.02 8.07 5.70
N GLN A 347 -25.18 8.71 4.89
CA GLN A 347 -25.44 10.06 4.40
C GLN A 347 -26.74 10.12 3.57
N ALA A 348 -27.00 9.10 2.75
CA ALA A 348 -28.18 9.04 1.87
C ALA A 348 -29.46 8.68 2.64
N ASP A 349 -29.42 7.64 3.46
CA ASP A 349 -30.60 6.98 4.03
C ASP A 349 -30.71 7.15 5.57
N GLY A 350 -29.74 7.82 6.18
CA GLY A 350 -29.66 8.05 7.62
C GLY A 350 -29.48 6.76 8.43
N ALA A 351 -29.92 6.80 9.69
CA ALA A 351 -29.82 5.67 10.62
C ALA A 351 -30.61 4.41 10.21
N GLN A 352 -31.45 4.49 9.17
CA GLN A 352 -32.22 3.34 8.69
C GLN A 352 -31.31 2.23 8.17
N ILE A 353 -30.13 2.56 7.62
CA ILE A 353 -29.16 1.55 7.15
C ILE A 353 -28.62 0.66 8.29
N LEU A 354 -28.74 1.13 9.53
CA LEU A 354 -28.30 0.44 10.73
C LEU A 354 -29.38 -0.47 11.31
N LYS A 355 -30.62 -0.37 10.81
CA LYS A 355 -31.69 -1.30 11.13
C LYS A 355 -31.50 -2.54 10.27
N LEU A 356 -31.09 -3.61 10.92
CA LEU A 356 -30.70 -4.86 10.27
C LEU A 356 -31.86 -5.86 10.11
N ASN A 357 -33.10 -5.38 10.35
CA ASN A 357 -34.33 -6.16 10.37
C ASN A 357 -35.30 -5.75 9.26
#